data_AF-A0A009YCL4-F1
#
_entry.id   AF-A0A009YCL4-F1
#
_cell.length_a   1.000
_cell.length_b   1.000
_cell.length_c   1.000
_cell.angle_alpha   90.00
_cell.angle_beta   90.00
_cell.angle_gamma   90.00
#
_symmetry.space_group_name_H-M   'P 1'
#
loop_
_entity.id
_entity.type
_entity.pdbx_description
1 polymer ?
#
loop_
_entity_poly.entity_id
_entity_poly.type
_entity_poly.pdbx_seq_one_letter_code
_entity_poly.pdbx_strand_id
1 'polypeptide(L)'
;EIGKARNHAVQGCWDKGQKQWKRDIGYHRRSRIEAKMFALKRLGQGVSSRCFNRQVVDLQIRVDILNKFTQLGTAKTVAVA
;
A
#
# COMPACT_ATOMS: atom_id res chain seq x y z
N GLU A 1 13.09 6.53 21.12
CA GLU A 1 13.35 5.47 20.10
C GLU A 1 13.25 5.95 18.65
N ILE A 2 12.32 6.83 18.29
CA ILE A 2 12.15 7.37 16.92
C ILE A 2 13.45 7.98 16.34
N GLY A 3 14.25 8.65 17.17
CA GLY A 3 15.55 9.19 16.77
C GLY A 3 16.55 8.13 16.30
N LYS A 4 16.52 6.92 16.88
CA LYS A 4 17.40 5.80 16.46
C LYS A 4 16.99 5.30 15.08
N ALA A 5 15.69 5.12 14.83
CA ALA A 5 15.19 4.65 13.53
C ALA A 5 15.52 5.62 12.37
N ARG A 6 15.39 6.93 12.61
CA ARG A 6 15.80 7.96 11.63
C ARG A 6 17.31 7.89 11.37
N ASN A 7 18.12 7.77 12.42
CA ASN A 7 19.56 7.69 12.27
C ASN A 7 19.99 6.40 11.54
N HIS A 8 19.34 5.27 11.79
CA HIS A 8 19.59 4.03 11.03
C HIS A 8 19.20 4.15 9.54
N ALA A 9 18.13 4.88 9.22
CA ALA A 9 17.75 5.15 7.84
C ALA A 9 18.78 6.01 7.12
N VAL A 10 19.26 7.08 7.78
CA VAL A 10 20.32 7.96 7.25
C VAL A 10 21.62 7.18 7.08
N GLN A 11 22.02 6.41 8.08
CA GLN A 11 23.24 5.58 8.04
C GLN A 11 23.17 4.56 6.89
N GLY A 12 22.07 3.82 6.77
CA GLY A 12 21.90 2.85 5.69
C GLY A 12 21.90 3.48 4.29
N CYS A 13 21.44 4.72 4.15
CA CYS A 13 21.55 5.47 2.90
C CYS A 13 22.99 5.89 2.59
N TRP A 14 23.78 6.26 3.60
CA TRP A 14 25.20 6.63 3.44
C TRP A 14 26.05 5.40 3.07
N ASP A 15 25.84 4.27 3.74
CA ASP A 15 26.70 3.10 3.58
C ASP A 15 26.46 2.35 2.26
N LYS A 16 25.20 2.27 1.81
CA LYS A 16 24.80 1.41 0.66
C LYS A 16 24.21 2.19 -0.52
N GLY A 17 24.03 3.49 -0.36
CA GLY A 17 23.28 4.32 -1.29
C GLY A 17 21.76 4.18 -1.15
N GLN A 18 21.05 5.27 -1.39
CA GLN A 18 19.60 5.38 -1.18
C GLN A 18 18.79 4.33 -1.95
N LYS A 19 19.18 4.03 -3.20
CA LYS A 19 18.45 3.08 -4.06
C LYS A 19 18.48 1.66 -3.51
N GLN A 20 19.65 1.22 -3.04
CA GLN A 20 19.79 -0.12 -2.46
C GLN A 20 19.12 -0.18 -1.09
N TRP A 21 19.30 0.85 -0.25
CA TRP A 21 18.61 0.95 1.04
C TRP A 21 17.08 0.86 0.88
N LYS A 22 16.48 1.59 -0.07
CA LYS A 22 15.03 1.51 -0.37
C LYS A 22 14.59 0.10 -0.77
N ARG A 23 15.44 -0.67 -1.46
CA ARG A 23 15.16 -2.07 -1.80
C ARG A 23 15.23 -2.96 -0.56
N ASP A 24 16.30 -2.84 0.24
CA ASP A 24 16.52 -3.64 1.45
C ASP A 24 15.34 -3.52 2.44
N ILE A 25 14.79 -2.31 2.60
CA ILE A 25 13.65 -2.07 3.50
C ILE A 25 12.26 -2.34 2.87
N GLY A 26 12.23 -2.79 1.61
CA GLY A 26 10.99 -3.04 0.88
C GLY A 26 10.13 -1.78 0.66
N TYR A 27 10.75 -0.60 0.53
CA TYR A 27 10.07 0.69 0.45
C TYR A 27 8.97 0.72 -0.60
N HIS A 28 9.25 0.20 -1.80
CA HIS A 28 8.28 0.18 -2.90
C HIS A 28 7.05 -0.67 -2.59
N ARG A 29 7.22 -1.82 -1.92
CA ARG A 29 6.10 -2.66 -1.48
C ARG A 29 5.24 -1.92 -0.46
N ARG A 30 5.86 -1.28 0.53
CA ARG A 30 5.16 -0.49 1.56
C ARG A 30 4.37 0.66 0.94
N SER A 31 5.00 1.43 0.06
CA SER A 31 4.34 2.53 -0.65
C SER A 31 3.13 2.07 -1.47
N ARG A 32 3.20 0.90 -2.13
CA ARG A 32 2.05 0.33 -2.85
C ARG A 32 0.90 -0.04 -1.92
N ILE A 33 1.19 -0.61 -0.75
CA ILE A 33 0.18 -0.93 0.26
C ILE A 33 -0.46 0.35 0.79
N GLU A 34 0.34 1.37 1.12
CA GLU A 34 -0.15 2.68 1.57
C GLU A 34 -1.08 3.33 0.54
N ALA A 35 -0.72 3.29 -0.74
CA ALA A 35 -1.57 3.78 -1.82
C ALA A 35 -2.89 3.02 -1.93
N LYS A 36 -2.88 1.68 -1.76
CA LYS A 36 -4.10 0.86 -1.73
C LYS A 36 -4.97 1.17 -0.51
N MET A 37 -4.36 1.35 0.67
CA MET A 37 -5.07 1.75 1.88
C MET A 37 -5.67 3.15 1.77
N PHE A 38 -4.97 4.07 1.12
CA PHE A 38 -5.51 5.40 0.80
C PHE A 38 -6.74 5.31 -0.11
N ALA A 39 -6.69 4.47 -1.15
CA ALA A 39 -7.85 4.23 -2.02
C ALA A 39 -9.04 3.61 -1.26
N LEU A 40 -8.79 2.65 -0.36
CA LEU A 40 -9.82 2.04 0.48
C LEU A 40 -10.51 3.07 1.39
N LYS A 41 -9.73 3.98 1.98
CA LYS A 41 -10.27 5.09 2.80
C LYS A 41 -11.08 6.10 1.98
N ARG A 42 -10.78 6.26 0.69
CA ARG A 42 -11.58 7.14 -0.20
C ARG A 42 -12.96 6.57 -0.54
N LEU A 43 -13.13 5.25 -0.53
CA LEU A 43 -14.44 4.62 -0.76
C LEU A 43 -15.41 4.83 0.41
N GLY A 44 -14.89 5.13 1.61
CA GLY A 44 -15.71 5.52 2.76
C GLY A 44 -14.85 5.88 3.95
N GLN A 45 -15.20 6.96 4.64
CA GLN A 45 -14.48 7.41 5.83
C GLN A 45 -14.80 6.47 7.00
N GLY A 46 -13.87 5.56 7.30
CA GLY A 46 -13.99 4.63 8.41
C GLY A 46 -15.04 3.54 8.22
N VAL A 47 -15.33 2.84 9.32
CA VAL A 47 -16.34 1.79 9.42
C VAL A 47 -17.39 2.23 10.44
N SER A 48 -18.59 2.55 9.96
CA SER A 48 -19.65 3.15 10.79
C SER A 48 -20.55 2.12 11.49
N SER A 49 -20.49 0.85 11.07
CA SER A 49 -21.36 -0.18 11.62
C SER A 49 -20.96 -0.57 13.05
N ARG A 50 -21.93 -0.71 13.95
CA ARG A 50 -21.70 -1.15 15.34
C ARG A 50 -21.54 -2.66 15.49
N CYS A 51 -21.90 -3.43 14.46
CA CYS A 51 -21.82 -4.90 14.50
C CYS A 51 -20.59 -5.38 13.74
N PHE A 52 -19.70 -6.14 14.39
CA PHE A 52 -18.45 -6.63 13.80
C PHE A 52 -18.67 -7.35 12.45
N ASN A 53 -19.65 -8.24 12.34
CA ASN A 53 -19.93 -8.94 11.08
C ASN A 53 -20.27 -7.98 9.94
N ARG A 54 -20.98 -6.88 10.23
CA ARG A 54 -21.28 -5.84 9.23
C ARG A 54 -20.05 -5.01 8.88
N GLN A 55 -19.12 -4.82 9.81
CA GLN A 55 -17.82 -4.19 9.55
C GLN A 55 -16.99 -5.03 8.57
N VAL A 56 -16.93 -6.34 8.79
CA VAL A 56 -16.21 -7.28 7.90
C VAL A 56 -16.79 -7.24 6.49
N VAL A 57 -18.12 -7.31 6.36
CA VAL A 57 -18.80 -7.26 5.05
C VAL A 57 -18.55 -5.94 4.33
N ASP A 58 -18.64 -4.79 5.03
CA ASP A 58 -18.33 -3.47 4.45
C ASP A 58 -16.89 -3.42 3.90
N LEU A 59 -15.92 -3.89 4.68
CA LEU A 59 -14.53 -3.93 4.23
C LEU A 59 -14.33 -4.88 3.03
N GLN A 60 -14.97 -6.06 3.04
CA GLN A 60 -14.88 -7.02 1.93
C GLN A 60 -15.42 -6.41 0.63
N ILE A 61 -16.60 -5.77 0.69
CA ILE A 61 -17.21 -5.10 -0.47
C ILE A 61 -16.27 -4.02 -1.02
N ARG A 62 -15.65 -3.21 -0.16
CA ARG A 62 -14.69 -2.17 -0.60
C ARG A 62 -13.46 -2.77 -1.26
N VAL A 63 -12.94 -3.87 -0.72
CA VAL A 63 -11.82 -4.62 -1.33
C VAL A 63 -12.22 -5.15 -2.71
N ASP A 64 -13.41 -5.73 -2.84
CA ASP A 64 -13.92 -6.27 -4.10
C ASP A 64 -14.06 -5.17 -5.18
N ILE A 65 -14.57 -3.99 -4.79
CA ILE A 65 -14.63 -2.81 -5.67
C ILE A 65 -13.23 -2.41 -6.15
N LEU A 66 -12.25 -2.30 -5.24
CA LEU A 66 -10.87 -1.94 -5.61
C LEU A 66 -10.20 -2.99 -6.49
N ASN A 67 -10.47 -4.27 -6.25
CA ASN A 67 -10.00 -5.36 -7.08
C ASN A 67 -10.61 -5.26 -8.49
N LYS A 68 -11.90 -4.93 -8.59
CA LYS A 68 -12.56 -4.72 -9.88
C LYS A 68 -11.96 -3.53 -10.65
N PHE A 69 -11.73 -2.40 -9.99
CA PHE A 69 -11.03 -1.27 -10.61
C PHE A 69 -9.63 -1.64 -11.08
N THR A 70 -8.90 -2.44 -10.30
CA THR A 70 -7.56 -2.91 -10.69
C THR A 70 -7.64 -3.79 -11.93
N GLN A 71 -8.58 -4.73 -11.98
CA GLN A 71 -8.79 -5.60 -13.14
C GLN A 71 -9.12 -4.79 -14.40
N LEU A 72 -10.01 -3.80 -14.28
CA LEU A 72 -10.45 -2.98 -15.41
C LEU A 72 -9.39 -1.97 -15.87
N GLY A 73 -8.64 -1.39 -14.92
CA GLY A 73 -7.63 -0.36 -15.20
C GLY A 73 -6.25 -0.90 -15.58
N THR A 74 -6.02 -2.21 -15.49
CA THR A 74 -4.74 -2.81 -15.89
C THR A 74 -4.69 -2.94 -17.41
N ALA A 75 -3.84 -2.14 -18.05
CA ALA A 75 -3.58 -2.27 -19.48
C ALA A 75 -2.96 -3.63 -19.80
N LYS A 76 -3.45 -4.28 -20.87
CA LYS A 76 -2.83 -5.48 -21.41
C LYS A 76 -1.72 -5.07 -22.38
N THR A 77 -0.48 -5.13 -21.93
CA THR A 77 0.69 -4.92 -22.78
C THR A 77 1.14 -6.25 -23.39
N VAL A 78 1.18 -6.31 -24.73
CA VAL A 78 1.71 -7.45 -25.47
C VAL A 78 3.01 -7.04 -26.16
N ALA A 79 4.04 -7.86 -26.05
CA ALA A 79 5.25 -7.68 -26.86
C ALA A 79 4.95 -8.14 -28.29
N VAL A 80 5.23 -7.30 -29.27
CA VAL A 80 5.09 -7.63 -30.68
C VAL A 80 6.50 -7.81 -31.26
N ALA A 81 6.70 -8.87 -32.03
CA ALA A 81 7.94 -9.20 -32.72
C ALA A 81 8.07 -8.42 -34.03
#